data_AF-A1T463-F1
#
_entry.id   AF-A1T463-F1
#
_cell.length_a   1.000
_cell.length_b   1.000
_cell.length_c   1.000
_cell.angle_alpha   90.00
_cell.angle_beta   90.00
_cell.angle_gamma   90.00
#
_symmetry.space_group_name_H-M   'P 1'
#
loop_
_entity.id
_entity.type
_entity.pdbx_description
1 polymer ?
#
loop_
_entity_poly.entity_id
_entity_poly.type
_entity_poly.pdbx_seq_one_letter_code
_entity_poly.pdbx_strand_id
1 'polypeptide(L)'
;MPDRHSVLRARTAVDVFAEVRFGLQRLDPPGIDMTTLTRLSAIAAMAAAAAVALAASAAAAPQDAVFLDRLQKVGITSSNPYATVHGGYDVCRQLDLGTPHSQIVGFVLSDNPDLDWDSAADYVVLANMTYCPPV
;
A
#
# COMPACT_ATOMS: atom_id res chain seq x y z
N MET A 1 23.95 1.09 20.41
CA MET A 1 22.80 2.01 20.41
C MET A 1 22.06 1.82 19.10
N PRO A 2 20.95 1.06 19.05
CA PRO A 2 20.22 0.81 17.80
C PRO A 2 19.22 1.92 17.49
N ASP A 3 19.20 2.32 16.22
CA ASP A 3 18.53 3.49 15.64
C ASP A 3 17.00 3.37 15.59
N ARG A 4 16.30 4.43 16.03
CA ARG A 4 14.82 4.52 16.09
C ARG A 4 14.12 4.44 14.73
N HIS A 5 14.86 4.56 13.62
CA HIS A 5 14.34 4.46 12.27
C HIS A 5 14.12 3.01 11.78
N SER A 6 14.67 2.00 12.47
CA SER A 6 14.47 0.59 12.10
C SER A 6 13.14 0.00 12.57
N VAL A 7 12.47 0.61 13.56
CA VAL A 7 11.22 0.09 14.15
C VAL A 7 9.98 0.45 13.33
N LEU A 8 10.07 1.44 12.42
CA LEU A 8 8.93 1.92 11.63
C LEU A 8 8.67 1.15 10.33
N ARG A 9 9.56 0.24 9.90
CA ARG A 9 9.53 -0.28 8.52
C ARG A 9 8.95 -1.69 8.33
N ALA A 10 8.45 -2.34 9.37
CA ALA A 10 7.85 -3.67 9.21
C ALA A 10 6.64 -3.86 10.13
N ARG A 11 5.52 -3.22 9.76
CA ARG A 11 4.18 -3.72 10.09
C ARG A 11 3.51 -4.06 8.77
N THR A 12 3.93 -5.16 8.16
CA THR A 12 3.23 -5.71 7.00
C THR A 12 1.87 -6.22 7.45
N ALA A 13 0.87 -6.18 6.55
CA ALA A 13 -0.52 -6.55 6.84
C ALA A 13 -0.69 -7.96 7.46
N VAL A 14 0.32 -8.83 7.30
CA VAL A 14 0.37 -10.19 7.83
C VAL A 14 0.50 -10.21 9.37
N ASP A 15 1.30 -9.31 9.97
CA ASP A 15 1.47 -9.23 11.43
C ASP A 15 0.20 -8.74 12.14
N VAL A 16 -0.54 -7.84 11.50
CA VAL A 16 -1.84 -7.35 12.02
C VAL A 16 -2.87 -8.48 12.01
N PHE A 17 -2.88 -9.32 10.97
CA PHE A 17 -3.82 -10.43 10.86
C PHE A 17 -3.51 -11.56 11.86
N ALA A 18 -2.23 -11.80 12.16
CA ALA A 18 -1.80 -12.78 13.15
C ALA A 18 -2.22 -12.39 14.59
N GLU A 19 -2.06 -11.12 14.97
CA GLU A 19 -2.48 -10.61 16.30
C GLU A 19 -4.01 -10.63 16.46
N VAL A 20 -4.76 -10.27 15.40
CA VAL A 20 -6.23 -10.31 15.41
C VAL A 20 -6.75 -11.74 15.56
N ARG A 21 -6.16 -12.70 14.85
CA ARG A 21 -6.54 -14.12 14.95
C ARG A 21 -6.19 -14.71 16.33
N PHE A 22 -5.04 -14.38 16.90
CA PHE A 22 -4.65 -14.81 18.24
C PHE A 22 -5.55 -14.22 19.35
N GLY A 23 -6.05 -12.99 19.14
CA GLY A 23 -7.06 -12.36 19.99
C GLY A 23 -8.41 -13.09 19.96
N LEU A 24 -8.85 -13.58 18.78
CA LEU A 24 -10.08 -14.36 18.62
C LEU A 24 -9.97 -15.78 19.20
N GLN A 25 -8.81 -16.43 19.08
CA GLN A 25 -8.58 -17.78 19.61
C GLN A 25 -8.51 -17.84 21.15
N ARG A 26 -8.25 -16.71 21.83
CA ARG A 26 -8.28 -16.64 23.31
C ARG A 26 -9.68 -16.49 23.90
N LEU A 27 -10.70 -16.33 23.06
CA LEU A 27 -12.11 -16.27 23.48
C LEU A 27 -12.74 -17.67 23.45
N ASP A 28 -12.12 -18.64 24.11
CA ASP A 28 -12.78 -19.88 24.50
C ASP A 28 -13.10 -19.78 26.00
N PRO A 29 -14.35 -19.44 26.38
CA PRO A 29 -14.72 -19.40 27.79
C PRO A 29 -15.08 -20.81 28.29
N PRO A 30 -14.51 -21.30 29.40
CA PRO A 30 -15.04 -22.49 30.05
C PRO A 30 -16.36 -22.14 30.75
N GLY A 31 -17.47 -22.73 30.28
CA GLY A 31 -18.74 -22.86 31.00
C GLY A 31 -19.39 -21.55 31.46
N ILE A 32 -20.25 -20.96 30.63
CA ILE A 32 -21.03 -19.76 31.01
C ILE A 32 -22.53 -20.10 31.04
N ASP A 33 -23.12 -19.99 32.24
CA ASP A 33 -24.56 -20.20 32.49
C ASP A 33 -25.46 -19.15 31.82
N MET A 34 -26.57 -19.65 31.26
CA MET A 34 -27.54 -18.95 30.41
C MET A 34 -28.17 -17.68 31.04
N THR A 35 -28.21 -17.60 32.38
CA THR A 35 -28.88 -16.53 33.13
C THR A 35 -28.08 -15.24 33.24
N THR A 36 -26.78 -15.26 32.95
CA THR A 36 -25.91 -14.07 32.99
C THR A 36 -25.88 -13.31 31.65
N LEU A 37 -26.40 -13.91 30.58
CA LEU A 37 -26.39 -13.33 29.22
C LEU A 37 -27.37 -12.17 29.03
N THR A 38 -28.45 -12.10 29.81
CA THR A 38 -29.53 -11.12 29.56
C THR A 38 -29.21 -9.72 30.10
N ARG A 39 -28.22 -9.57 30.99
CA ARG A 39 -27.89 -8.26 31.59
C ARG A 39 -26.64 -7.59 31.03
N LEU A 40 -25.72 -8.34 30.40
CA LEU A 40 -24.51 -7.77 29.79
C LEU A 40 -24.70 -7.31 28.33
N SER A 41 -25.79 -7.74 27.68
CA SER A 41 -26.10 -7.36 26.30
C SER A 41 -26.37 -5.86 26.11
N ALA A 42 -26.77 -5.14 27.17
CA ALA A 42 -27.02 -3.71 27.10
C ALA A 42 -25.74 -2.85 27.15
N ILE A 43 -24.62 -3.38 27.66
CA ILE A 43 -23.37 -2.60 27.84
C ILE A 43 -22.36 -2.92 26.73
N ALA A 44 -22.35 -4.13 26.18
CA ALA A 44 -21.43 -4.54 25.12
C ALA A 44 -21.71 -3.89 23.75
N ALA A 45 -22.96 -3.48 23.49
CA ALA A 45 -23.33 -2.86 22.22
C ALA A 45 -22.78 -1.43 22.04
N MET A 46 -22.43 -0.73 23.14
CA MET A 46 -21.90 0.65 23.08
C MET A 46 -20.38 0.73 22.87
N ALA A 47 -19.63 -0.36 23.10
CA ALA A 47 -18.17 -0.36 22.94
C ALA A 47 -17.71 -0.75 21.52
N ALA A 48 -18.57 -1.35 20.70
CA ALA A 48 -18.22 -1.81 19.34
C ALA A 48 -18.15 -0.68 18.28
N ALA A 49 -18.59 0.55 18.60
CA ALA A 49 -18.70 1.62 17.60
C ALA A 49 -17.49 2.57 17.52
N ALA A 50 -16.49 2.45 18.41
CA ALA A 50 -15.42 3.45 18.52
C ALA A 50 -14.11 3.12 17.78
N ALA A 51 -14.02 1.96 17.10
CA ALA A 51 -12.78 1.52 16.45
C ALA A 51 -12.80 1.64 14.91
N VAL A 52 -13.60 2.54 14.34
CA VAL A 52 -13.43 2.95 12.94
C VAL A 52 -12.28 3.96 12.88
N ALA A 53 -11.08 3.51 13.24
CA ALA A 53 -9.86 4.31 13.15
C ALA A 53 -9.53 4.50 11.67
N LEU A 54 -10.01 5.62 11.11
CA LEU A 54 -9.44 6.36 9.98
C LEU A 54 -8.67 5.49 8.96
N ALA A 55 -9.37 4.61 8.26
CA ALA A 55 -8.98 4.36 6.87
C ALA A 55 -9.27 5.68 6.14
N ALA A 56 -8.36 6.65 6.21
CA ALA A 56 -8.39 7.78 5.33
C ALA A 56 -8.42 7.18 3.93
N SER A 57 -9.55 7.31 3.24
CA SER A 57 -9.62 6.97 1.83
C SER A 57 -8.52 7.79 1.18
N ALA A 58 -7.42 7.15 0.82
CA ALA A 58 -6.38 7.76 0.01
C ALA A 58 -7.04 8.06 -1.33
N ALA A 59 -7.67 9.23 -1.43
CA ALA A 59 -8.22 9.71 -2.68
C ALA A 59 -7.03 9.74 -3.64
N ALA A 60 -7.13 8.97 -4.73
CA ALA A 60 -6.12 8.96 -5.76
C ALA A 60 -5.90 10.41 -6.23
N ALA A 61 -4.63 10.81 -6.32
CA ALA A 61 -4.33 12.15 -6.76
C ALA A 61 -4.72 12.29 -8.24
N PRO A 62 -5.18 13.47 -8.71
CA PRO A 62 -5.64 13.62 -10.09
C PRO A 62 -4.61 13.18 -11.15
N GLN A 63 -3.32 13.38 -10.86
CA GLN A 63 -2.22 12.95 -11.73
C GLN A 63 -2.07 11.43 -11.84
N ASP A 64 -2.59 10.65 -10.89
CA ASP A 64 -2.49 9.18 -10.91
C ASP A 64 -3.32 8.61 -12.06
N ALA A 65 -4.51 9.18 -12.30
CA ALA A 65 -5.33 8.82 -13.45
C ALA A 65 -4.67 9.22 -14.78
N VAL A 66 -3.98 10.37 -14.81
CA VAL A 66 -3.23 10.84 -15.99
C VAL A 66 -2.06 9.90 -16.31
N PHE A 67 -1.33 9.46 -15.30
CA PHE A 67 -0.23 8.51 -15.47
C PHE A 67 -0.73 7.18 -16.06
N LEU A 68 -1.77 6.59 -15.46
CA LEU A 68 -2.37 5.34 -15.92
C LEU A 68 -2.93 5.43 -17.35
N ASP A 69 -3.59 6.54 -17.69
CA ASP A 69 -4.07 6.80 -19.05
C ASP A 69 -2.92 6.90 -20.08
N ARG A 70 -1.81 7.57 -19.71
CA ARG A 70 -0.64 7.66 -20.58
C ARG A 70 0.03 6.31 -20.80
N LEU A 71 0.16 5.49 -19.76
CA LEU A 71 0.66 4.12 -19.87
C LEU A 71 -0.20 3.30 -20.84
N GLN A 72 -1.53 3.39 -20.70
CA GLN A 72 -2.45 2.66 -21.57
C GLN A 72 -2.30 3.09 -23.05
N LYS A 73 -2.07 4.39 -23.32
CA LYS A 73 -1.86 4.92 -24.68
C LYS A 73 -0.60 4.39 -25.35
N VAL A 74 0.41 3.99 -24.59
CA VAL A 74 1.65 3.36 -25.10
C VAL A 74 1.60 1.83 -25.03
N GLY A 75 0.45 1.25 -24.68
CA GLY A 75 0.26 -0.21 -24.63
C GLY A 75 0.67 -0.87 -23.31
N ILE A 76 1.04 -0.10 -22.29
CA ILE A 76 1.37 -0.61 -20.96
C ILE A 76 0.08 -0.71 -20.14
N THR A 77 -0.40 -1.94 -19.95
CA THR A 77 -1.58 -2.20 -19.11
C THR A 77 -1.17 -2.59 -17.71
N SER A 78 -1.78 -1.96 -16.71
CA SER A 78 -1.51 -2.24 -15.30
C SER A 78 -2.56 -3.20 -14.72
N SER A 79 -2.13 -4.37 -14.25
CA SER A 79 -2.96 -5.31 -13.48
C SER A 79 -3.22 -4.81 -12.04
N ASN A 80 -2.29 -4.02 -11.49
CA ASN A 80 -2.38 -3.41 -10.17
C ASN A 80 -2.11 -1.90 -10.24
N PRO A 81 -3.14 -1.06 -10.46
CA PRO A 81 -2.96 0.38 -10.64
C PRO A 81 -2.32 1.07 -9.43
N TYR A 82 -2.53 0.55 -8.22
CA TYR A 82 -1.91 1.10 -7.02
C TYR A 82 -0.39 0.89 -7.01
N ALA A 83 0.07 -0.33 -7.29
CA ALA A 83 1.51 -0.63 -7.38
C ALA A 83 2.17 0.13 -8.54
N THR A 84 1.49 0.19 -9.68
CA THR A 84 1.91 0.97 -10.85
C THR A 84 2.09 2.44 -10.51
N VAL A 85 1.15 3.07 -9.81
CA VAL A 85 1.30 4.47 -9.40
C VAL A 85 2.45 4.64 -8.41
N HIS A 86 2.60 3.72 -7.46
CA HIS A 86 3.68 3.77 -6.47
C HIS A 86 5.06 3.71 -7.13
N GLY A 87 5.26 2.81 -8.10
CA GLY A 87 6.50 2.74 -8.88
C GLY A 87 6.79 4.03 -9.66
N GLY A 88 5.75 4.73 -10.13
CA GLY A 88 5.89 6.01 -10.84
C GLY A 88 6.41 7.13 -9.93
N TYR A 89 5.94 7.20 -8.69
CA TYR A 89 6.52 8.13 -7.70
C TYR A 89 7.95 7.74 -7.33
N ASP A 90 8.25 6.45 -7.25
CA ASP A 90 9.58 5.94 -6.93
C ASP A 90 10.61 6.31 -8.00
N VAL A 91 10.22 6.38 -9.28
CA VAL A 91 11.09 6.90 -10.36
C VAL A 91 11.65 8.28 -10.00
N CYS A 92 10.79 9.20 -9.59
CA CYS A 92 11.22 10.56 -9.23
C CYS A 92 12.13 10.59 -8.00
N ARG A 93 11.85 9.74 -7.01
CA ARG A 93 12.74 9.57 -5.85
C ARG A 93 14.12 9.07 -6.28
N GLN A 94 14.19 8.10 -7.18
CA GLN A 94 15.47 7.56 -7.64
C GLN A 94 16.27 8.58 -8.47
N LEU A 95 15.59 9.37 -9.29
CA LEU A 95 16.20 10.46 -10.05
C LEU A 95 16.78 11.55 -9.12
N ASP A 96 16.04 11.92 -8.08
CA ASP A 96 16.49 12.87 -7.06
C ASP A 96 17.74 12.37 -6.29
N LEU A 97 17.83 11.05 -6.09
CA LEU A 97 19.01 10.39 -5.54
C LEU A 97 20.19 10.27 -6.52
N GLY A 98 20.06 10.76 -7.76
CA GLY A 98 21.09 10.69 -8.79
C GLY A 98 21.26 9.30 -9.42
N THR A 99 20.25 8.43 -9.29
CA THR A 99 20.28 7.08 -9.88
C THR A 99 20.27 7.20 -11.42
N PRO A 100 21.15 6.51 -12.14
CA PRO A 100 21.14 6.53 -13.60
C PRO A 100 19.82 6.00 -14.19
N HIS A 101 19.29 6.65 -15.23
CA HIS A 101 18.04 6.24 -15.88
C HIS A 101 17.99 4.76 -16.23
N SER A 102 19.06 4.20 -16.82
CA SER A 102 19.11 2.77 -17.16
C SER A 102 18.96 1.87 -15.94
N GLN A 103 19.53 2.25 -14.81
CA GLN A 103 19.36 1.49 -13.57
C GLN A 103 17.91 1.57 -13.05
N ILE A 104 17.26 2.73 -13.16
CA ILE A 104 15.85 2.91 -12.80
C ILE A 104 14.95 2.04 -13.69
N VAL A 105 15.21 2.01 -15.00
CA VAL A 105 14.47 1.12 -15.92
C VAL A 105 14.65 -0.34 -15.50
N GLY A 106 15.85 -0.74 -15.09
CA GLY A 106 16.10 -2.08 -14.55
C GLY A 106 15.28 -2.39 -13.29
N PHE A 107 15.09 -1.42 -12.39
CA PHE A 107 14.21 -1.57 -11.23
C PHE A 107 12.75 -1.72 -11.65
N VAL A 108 12.25 -0.86 -12.54
CA VAL A 108 10.89 -0.94 -13.07
C VAL A 108 10.63 -2.30 -13.73
N LEU A 109 11.56 -2.78 -14.55
CA LEU A 109 11.46 -4.09 -15.19
C LEU A 109 11.46 -5.24 -14.18
N SER A 110 12.28 -5.15 -13.13
CA SER A 110 12.31 -6.16 -12.06
C SER A 110 10.99 -6.25 -11.30
N ASP A 111 10.32 -5.11 -11.09
CA ASP A 111 9.02 -5.04 -10.39
C ASP A 111 7.84 -5.38 -11.30
N ASN A 112 8.03 -5.29 -12.62
CA ASN A 112 7.01 -5.50 -13.65
C ASN A 112 7.55 -6.44 -14.75
N PRO A 113 7.71 -7.74 -14.46
CA PRO A 113 8.37 -8.69 -15.35
C PRO A 113 7.62 -8.96 -16.66
N ASP A 114 6.37 -8.51 -16.77
CA ASP A 114 5.57 -8.58 -17.99
C ASP A 114 5.94 -7.50 -19.01
N LEU A 115 6.70 -6.47 -18.60
CA LEU A 115 7.21 -5.44 -19.49
C LEU A 115 8.47 -5.92 -20.20
N ASP A 116 8.72 -5.37 -21.38
CA ASP A 116 10.06 -5.39 -21.97
C ASP A 116 10.85 -4.13 -21.57
N TRP A 117 12.12 -4.09 -21.98
CA TRP A 117 13.02 -2.97 -21.64
C TRP A 117 12.53 -1.62 -22.18
N ASP A 118 11.94 -1.62 -23.38
CA ASP A 118 11.44 -0.39 -24.02
C ASP A 118 10.19 0.12 -23.29
N SER A 119 9.26 -0.77 -22.95
CA SER A 119 8.07 -0.45 -22.16
C SER A 119 8.43 0.02 -20.75
N ALA A 120 9.44 -0.56 -20.11
CA ALA A 120 9.94 -0.10 -18.83
C ALA A 120 10.60 1.29 -18.95
N ALA A 121 11.26 1.59 -20.07
CA ALA A 121 11.79 2.93 -20.35
C ALA A 121 10.67 3.97 -20.54
N ASP A 122 9.64 3.64 -21.31
CA ASP A 122 8.46 4.48 -21.49
C ASP A 122 7.75 4.75 -20.16
N TYR A 123 7.63 3.74 -19.30
CA TYR A 123 7.13 3.90 -17.95
C TYR A 123 7.93 4.97 -17.17
N VAL A 124 9.27 4.88 -17.18
CA VAL A 124 10.16 5.84 -16.49
C VAL A 124 9.99 7.26 -17.04
N VAL A 125 9.91 7.41 -18.37
CA VAL A 125 9.71 8.71 -19.01
C VAL A 125 8.36 9.31 -18.62
N LEU A 126 7.28 8.53 -18.71
CA LEU A 126 5.93 8.99 -18.38
C LEU A 126 5.79 9.31 -16.89
N ALA A 127 6.43 8.53 -16.02
CA ALA A 127 6.50 8.80 -14.59
C ALA A 127 7.22 10.12 -14.33
N ASN A 128 8.38 10.33 -14.97
CA ASN A 128 9.14 11.56 -14.85
C ASN A 128 8.34 12.80 -15.28
N MET A 129 7.63 12.70 -16.42
CA MET A 129 6.78 13.80 -16.90
C MET A 129 5.56 14.08 -16.02
N THR A 130 5.10 13.11 -15.23
CA THR A 130 3.86 13.22 -14.44
C THR A 130 4.12 13.60 -13.00
N TYR A 131 5.18 13.07 -12.39
CA TYR A 131 5.41 13.15 -10.95
C TYR A 131 6.62 13.98 -10.56
N CYS A 132 7.59 14.18 -11.46
CA CYS A 132 8.83 14.84 -11.07
C CYS A 132 8.67 16.36 -11.14
N PRO A 133 9.24 17.10 -10.18
CA PRO A 133 9.21 18.56 -10.22
C PRO A 133 9.99 19.08 -11.44
N PRO A 134 9.61 20.26 -11.98
CA PRO A 134 10.39 20.91 -13.02
C PRO A 134 11.78 21.27 -12.48
N VAL A 135 12.79 21.09 -13.33
CA VAL A 135 14.19 21.47 -13.09
C VAL A 135 14.44 22.94 -13.42
#